data_AF-A0A2V7TXN1-F1
#
_entry.id   AF-A0A2V7TXN1-F1
#
_cell.length_a   1.000
_cell.length_b   1.000
_cell.length_c   1.000
_cell.angle_alpha   90.00
_cell.angle_beta   90.00
_cell.angle_gamma   90.00
#
_symmetry.space_group_name_H-M   'P 1'
#
loop_
_entity.id
_entity.type
_entity.pdbx_description
1 polymer ?
#
loop_
_entity_poly.entity_id
_entity_poly.type
_entity_poly.pdbx_seq_one_letter_code
_entity_poly.pdbx_strand_id
1 'polypeptide(L)' 'MRNLTFGFFDDSGLPRDTRILMFYSFETEEHLARSGILHYHVEERRFVGPRHDQELTTAALDFLSRAGRLPTITT' A
#
# COMPACT_ATOMS: atom_id res chain seq x y z
N MET A 1 -10.06 11.23 0.42
CA MET A 1 -9.67 11.04 -1.01
C MET A 1 -10.84 10.44 -1.81
N ARG A 2 -10.95 10.62 -3.14
CA ARG A 2 -12.01 10.02 -3.98
C ARG A 2 -11.46 8.96 -4.94
N ASN A 3 -12.25 7.95 -5.27
CA ASN A 3 -11.88 6.89 -6.23
C ASN A 3 -10.51 6.25 -5.94
N LEU A 4 -10.21 6.01 -4.65
CA LEU A 4 -8.94 5.41 -4.24
C LEU A 4 -8.85 3.96 -4.71
N THR A 5 -7.84 3.66 -5.52
CA THR A 5 -7.57 2.32 -6.05
C THR A 5 -6.16 1.89 -5.70
N PHE A 6 -5.99 0.59 -5.51
CA PHE A 6 -4.70 -0.04 -5.25
C PHE A 6 -4.45 -1.17 -6.24
N GLY A 7 -3.17 -1.47 -6.46
CA GLY A 7 -2.77 -2.73 -7.05
C GLY A 7 -1.32 -3.07 -6.72
N PHE A 8 -0.95 -4.32 -7.01
CA PHE A 8 0.36 -4.84 -6.68
C PHE A 8 1.38 -4.51 -7.77
N PHE A 9 2.59 -4.16 -7.33
CA PHE A 9 3.74 -4.02 -8.20
C PHE A 9 4.66 -5.24 -8.02
N ASP A 10 4.14 -6.40 -8.42
CA ASP A 10 4.72 -7.73 -8.20
C ASP A 10 5.90 -8.06 -9.14
N ASP A 11 6.12 -7.26 -10.20
CA ASP A 11 7.18 -7.40 -11.21
C ASP A 11 8.43 -6.56 -10.92
N SER A 12 8.57 -6.07 -9.69
CA SER A 12 9.69 -5.20 -9.28
C SER A 12 11.06 -5.90 -9.22
N GLY A 13 11.12 -7.21 -9.39
CA GLY A 13 12.34 -8.01 -9.23
C GLY A 13 12.86 -8.09 -7.79
N LEU A 14 12.14 -7.51 -6.82
CA LEU A 14 12.51 -7.55 -5.41
C LEU A 14 11.93 -8.81 -4.71
N PRO A 15 12.64 -9.35 -3.70
CA PRO A 15 12.14 -10.46 -2.90
C PRO A 15 10.81 -10.12 -2.20
N ARG A 16 9.74 -10.85 -2.56
CA ARG A 16 8.36 -10.65 -2.08
C ARG A 16 8.16 -10.92 -0.59
N ASP A 17 9.09 -11.65 0.00
CA ASP A 17 9.16 -12.02 1.41
C ASP A 17 9.54 -10.85 2.33
N THR A 18 10.32 -9.89 1.82
CA THR A 18 10.77 -8.74 2.61
C THR A 18 9.87 -7.52 2.47
N ARG A 19 9.34 -7.28 1.27
CA ARG A 19 8.59 -6.06 0.93
C ARG A 19 7.41 -6.34 0.02
N ILE A 20 6.35 -5.56 0.23
CA ILE A 20 5.20 -5.51 -0.67
C ILE A 20 5.15 -4.12 -1.27
N LEU A 21 5.25 -4.05 -2.59
CA LEU A 21 5.10 -2.81 -3.35
C LEU A 21 3.68 -2.72 -3.91
N MET A 22 3.07 -1.56 -3.75
CA MET A 22 1.73 -1.28 -4.26
C MET A 22 1.74 0.05 -4.98
N PHE A 23 1.03 0.14 -6.09
CA PHE A 23 0.64 1.43 -6.63
C PHE A 23 -0.70 1.86 -6.00
N TYR A 24 -0.88 3.17 -5.87
CA TYR A 24 -2.18 3.76 -5.55
C TYR A 24 -2.49 4.89 -6.52
N SER A 25 -3.77 5.15 -6.73
CA SER A 25 -4.26 6.35 -7.39
C SER A 25 -5.58 6.81 -6.78
N PHE A 26 -5.81 8.12 -6.77
CA PHE A 26 -7.04 8.74 -6.30
C PHE A 26 -7.26 10.11 -6.95
N GLU A 27 -8.47 10.62 -6.84
CA GLU A 27 -8.84 12.00 -7.19
C GLU A 27 -8.92 12.87 -5.93
N THR A 28 -8.32 14.05 -5.96
CA THR A 28 -8.47 15.07 -4.91
C THR A 28 -9.87 15.70 -4.95
N GLU A 29 -10.19 16.52 -3.95
CA GLU A 29 -11.46 17.27 -3.93
C GLU A 29 -11.55 18.26 -5.10
N GLU A 30 -10.42 18.77 -5.57
CA GLU A 30 -10.28 19.64 -6.74
C GLU A 30 -10.25 18.89 -8.08
N HIS A 31 -10.64 17.60 -8.09
CA HIS A 31 -10.64 16.74 -9.28
C HIS A 31 -9.26 16.55 -9.92
N LEU A 32 -8.18 16.63 -9.15
CA LEU A 32 -6.83 16.34 -9.62
C LEU A 32 -6.47 14.88 -9.40
N ALA A 33 -5.97 14.21 -10.43
CA ALA A 33 -5.46 12.85 -10.31
C ALA A 33 -4.11 12.84 -9.57
N ARG A 34 -3.99 11.98 -8.56
CA ARG A 34 -2.76 11.70 -7.81
C ARG A 34 -2.49 10.21 -7.83
N SER A 35 -1.22 9.84 -7.90
CA SER A 35 -0.77 8.46 -7.84
C SER A 35 0.59 8.34 -7.19
N GLY A 36 0.95 7.14 -6.75
CA GLY A 36 2.25 6.87 -6.17
C GLY A 36 2.47 5.40 -5.87
N ILE A 37 3.58 5.11 -5.20
CA ILE A 37 3.95 3.76 -4.77
C ILE A 37 4.06 3.75 -3.24
N LEU A 38 3.48 2.73 -2.61
CA LEU A 38 3.63 2.43 -1.20
C LEU A 38 4.56 1.23 -1.02
N HIS A 39 5.47 1.35 -0.05
CA HIS A 39 6.45 0.33 0.28
C HIS A 39 6.12 -0.21 1.66
N TYR A 40 5.54 -1.40 1.74
CA TYR A 40 5.26 -2.04 3.02
C TYR A 40 6.40 -3.00 3.38
N HIS A 41 7.02 -2.81 4.53
CA HIS A 41 8.03 -3.72 5.07
C HIS A 41 7.34 -4.80 5.90
N VAL A 42 7.49 -6.06 5.51
CA VAL A 42 6.73 -7.17 6.09
C VAL A 42 7.16 -7.44 7.53
N GLU A 43 8.47 -7.50 7.80
CA GLU A 43 9.01 -7.77 9.13
C GLU A 43 8.71 -6.66 10.13
N GLU A 44 9.01 -5.40 9.77
CA GLU A 44 8.73 -4.23 10.61
C GLU A 44 7.25 -3.83 10.63
N ARG A 45 6.40 -4.49 9.84
CA ARG A 45 4.94 -4.28 9.74
C ARG A 45 4.52 -2.82 9.52
N ARG A 46 5.28 -2.06 8.74
CA ARG A 46 5.04 -0.63 8.51
C ARG A 46 5.32 -0.19 7.09
N PHE A 47 4.75 0.95 6.71
CA PHE A 47 5.15 1.65 5.50
C PHE A 47 6.52 2.34 5.68
N VAL A 48 7.33 2.29 4.63
CA VAL A 48 8.65 2.91 4.55
C VAL A 48 8.61 4.00 3.49
N GLY A 49 9.28 5.13 3.76
CA GLY A 49 9.36 6.26 2.84
C GLY A 49 8.84 7.56 3.47
N PRO A 50 8.47 8.54 2.64
CA PRO A 50 7.89 9.81 3.09
C PRO A 50 6.66 9.57 3.97
N ARG A 51 6.34 10.56 4.81
CA ARG A 51 5.12 10.49 5.63
C ARG A 51 3.91 10.49 4.70
N HIS A 52 3.18 9.38 4.68
CA HIS A 52 1.94 9.26 3.96
C HIS A 52 0.77 9.70 4.83
N ASP A 53 -0.31 10.09 4.15
CA ASP A 53 -1.57 10.43 4.80
C ASP A 53 -2.15 9.22 5.57
N GLN A 54 -2.82 9.50 6.70
CA GLN A 54 -3.38 8.47 7.57
C GLN A 54 -4.54 7.69 6.91
N GLU A 55 -5.39 8.38 6.14
CA GLU A 55 -6.45 7.76 5.36
C GLU A 55 -5.86 6.80 4.32
N LEU A 56 -4.78 7.22 3.63
CA LEU A 56 -4.09 6.40 2.63
C LEU A 56 -3.47 5.13 3.24
N THR A 57 -2.73 5.28 4.33
CA THR A 57 -2.07 4.15 5.00
C THR A 57 -3.07 3.16 5.58
N THR A 58 -4.19 3.65 6.13
CA THR A 58 -5.27 2.79 6.65
C THR A 58 -5.93 1.98 5.53
N ALA A 59 -6.29 2.64 4.43
CA ALA A 59 -6.90 1.98 3.27
C ALA A 59 -5.94 0.95 2.62
N ALA A 60 -4.65 1.26 2.57
CA ALA A 60 -3.64 0.35 2.06
C ALA A 60 -3.47 -0.90 2.93
N LEU A 61 -3.54 -0.78 4.26
CA LEU A 61 -3.51 -1.94 5.17
C LEU A 61 -4.73 -2.84 4.99
N ASP A 62 -5.93 -2.26 4.84
CA ASP A 62 -7.16 -3.01 4.56
C ASP A 62 -7.03 -3.77 3.22
N PHE A 63 -6.51 -3.12 2.18
CA PHE A 63 -6.23 -3.76 0.90
C PHE A 63 -5.27 -4.95 1.04
N LEU A 64 -4.15 -4.79 1.76
CA LEU A 64 -3.18 -5.87 2.00
C LEU A 64 -3.79 -7.03 2.79
N SER A 65 -4.61 -6.72 3.80
CA SER A 65 -5.32 -7.70 4.63
C SER A 65 -6.28 -8.55 3.78
N ARG A 66 -7.14 -7.89 2.99
CA ARG A 66 -8.10 -8.57 2.10
C ARG A 66 -7.42 -9.41 1.01
N ALA A 67 -6.26 -8.98 0.54
CA ALA A 67 -5.47 -9.72 -0.43
C ALA A 67 -4.70 -10.91 0.17
N GLY A 68 -4.75 -11.12 1.50
CA GLY A 68 -4.00 -12.18 2.18
C GLY A 68 -2.48 -11.99 2.09
N ARG A 69 -2.01 -10.76 1.87
CA ARG A 69 -0.58 -10.43 1.72
C ARG A 69 0.06 -10.01 3.04
N LEU A 70 -0.73 -9.76 4.08
CA LEU A 70 -0.19 -9.58 5.43
C LEU A 70 0.09 -10.94 6.08
N PRO A 71 1.23 -11.12 6.76
CA PRO A 71 1.50 -12.34 7.51
C PRO A 71 0.43 -12.53 8.58
N THR A 72 -0.25 -13.66 8.54
CA THR A 72 -1.22 -14.05 9.57
C THR A 72 -0.45 -14.24 10.87
N ILE A 73 -0.84 -13.52 11.92
CA ILE A 73 -0.28 -13.74 13.25
C ILE A 73 -0.77 -15.13 13.67
N THR A 74 0.08 -16.14 13.51
CA THR A 74 -0.16 -17.43 14.15
C THR A 74 0.24 -17.21 15.60
N THR A 75 -0.77 -17.04 16.46
CA THR A 75 -0.60 -16.88 17.91
C THR A 75 -0.41 -18.25 18.53
#